data_AF-A0A8J8EEE3-F1
#
_entry.id   AF-A0A8J8EEE3-F1
#
_cell.length_a   1.000
_cell.length_b   1.000
_cell.length_c   1.000
_cell.angle_alpha   90.00
_cell.angle_beta   90.00
_cell.angle_gamma   90.00
#
_symmetry.space_group_name_H-M   'P 1'
#
loop_
_entity.id
_entity.type
_entity.pdbx_description
1 polymer ?
#
loop_
_entity_poly.entity_id
_entity_poly.type
_entity_poly.pdbx_seq_one_letter_code
_entity_poly.pdbx_strand_id
1 'polypeptide(L)'
;MKVSRKVYLTLLISLFLTGLAIFDGTSIWVAIITVTIPVMASYWLVVRFNGIGMVLVPVLWALSVFVRSYLTGTLTSETLKIVSVKSFGSVVLAFAYVTFTRKR
;
A
#
# COMPACT_ATOMS: atom_id res chain seq x y z
N MET A 1 -15.50 16.30 16.64
CA MET A 1 -14.82 16.32 15.32
C MET A 1 -15.85 16.01 14.23
N LYS A 2 -16.07 16.90 13.26
CA LYS A 2 -16.88 16.54 12.07
C LYS A 2 -16.04 15.65 11.17
N VAL A 3 -16.37 14.37 11.09
CA VAL A 3 -15.68 13.43 10.20
C VAL A 3 -15.99 13.85 8.76
N SER A 4 -14.93 14.13 7.99
CA SER A 4 -15.06 14.58 6.60
C SER A 4 -15.71 13.50 5.73
N ARG A 5 -16.57 13.89 4.79
CA ARG A 5 -17.18 12.99 3.78
C ARG A 5 -16.14 12.14 3.04
N LYS A 6 -14.92 12.66 2.89
CA LYS A 6 -13.78 11.94 2.28
C LYS A 6 -13.35 10.73 3.12
N VAL A 7 -13.34 10.84 4.44
CA VAL A 7 -12.97 9.74 5.35
C VAL A 7 -14.00 8.60 5.28
N TYR A 8 -15.30 8.93 5.20
CA TYR A 8 -16.34 7.92 4.99
C TYR A 8 -16.19 7.19 3.66
N LEU A 9 -15.86 7.92 2.59
CA LEU A 9 -15.62 7.32 1.27
C LEU A 9 -14.41 6.37 1.30
N THR A 10 -13.32 6.80 1.94
CA THR A 10 -12.11 5.97 2.12
C THR A 10 -12.39 4.71 2.93
N LEU A 11 -13.16 4.81 4.01
CA LEU A 11 -13.59 3.66 4.81
C LEU A 11 -14.50 2.71 4.02
N LEU A 12 -15.41 3.23 3.21
CA LEU A 12 -16.30 2.43 2.37
C LEU A 12 -15.52 1.66 1.30
N ILE A 13 -14.56 2.32 0.63
CA ILE A 13 -13.64 1.66 -0.31
C ILE A 13 -12.81 0.58 0.41
N SER A 14 -12.30 0.89 1.61
CA SER A 14 -11.56 -0.06 2.44
C SER A 14 -12.39 -1.30 2.76
N LEU A 15 -13.63 -1.12 3.21
CA LEU A 15 -14.56 -2.20 3.52
C LEU A 15 -14.88 -3.06 2.29
N PHE A 16 -15.13 -2.43 1.14
CA PHE A 16 -15.41 -3.13 -0.10
C PHE A 16 -14.22 -3.99 -0.55
N LEU A 17 -13.01 -3.43 -0.57
CA LEU A 17 -11.80 -4.14 -0.96
C LEU A 17 -11.44 -5.25 0.05
N THR A 18 -11.70 -5.02 1.34
CA THR A 18 -11.50 -6.05 2.37
C THR A 18 -12.47 -7.20 2.17
N GLY A 19 -13.73 -6.91 1.86
CA GLY A 19 -14.73 -7.91 1.50
C GLY A 19 -14.31 -8.77 0.31
N LEU A 20 -13.82 -8.15 -0.77
CA LEU A 20 -13.31 -8.87 -1.94
C LEU A 20 -12.12 -9.80 -1.58
N ALA A 21 -11.18 -9.34 -0.76
CA ALA A 21 -10.06 -10.17 -0.32
C ALA A 21 -10.50 -11.37 0.53
N ILE A 22 -11.56 -11.22 1.34
CA ILE A 22 -12.16 -12.31 2.12
C ILE A 22 -12.86 -13.31 1.19
N PHE A 23 -13.58 -12.84 0.16
CA PHE A 23 -14.19 -13.70 -0.85
C PHE A 23 -13.16 -14.55 -1.61
N ASP A 24 -11.94 -14.04 -1.80
CA ASP A 24 -10.81 -14.77 -2.36
C ASP A 24 -10.19 -15.82 -1.41
N GLY A 25 -10.80 -16.08 -0.25
CA GLY A 25 -10.30 -17.06 0.73
C GLY A 25 -9.16 -16.55 1.61
N THR A 26 -8.90 -15.24 1.62
CA THR A 26 -7.91 -14.65 2.53
C THR A 26 -8.50 -14.56 3.93
N SER A 27 -7.73 -14.91 4.97
CA SER A 27 -8.22 -14.80 6.34
C SER A 27 -8.59 -13.36 6.67
N ILE A 28 -9.66 -13.18 7.45
CA ILE A 28 -10.24 -11.87 7.78
C ILE A 28 -9.17 -10.93 8.35
N TRP A 29 -8.32 -11.43 9.25
CA TRP A 29 -7.25 -10.64 9.87
C TRP A 29 -6.19 -10.18 8.86
N VAL A 30 -5.81 -11.05 7.91
CA VAL A 30 -4.84 -10.70 6.87
C VAL A 30 -5.45 -9.70 5.89
N ALA A 31 -6.72 -9.89 5.50
CA ALA A 31 -7.43 -8.96 4.62
C ALA A 31 -7.54 -7.56 5.24
N ILE A 32 -7.91 -7.46 6.52
CA ILE A 32 -8.01 -6.17 7.23
C ILE A 32 -6.65 -5.46 7.23
N ILE A 33 -5.58 -6.14 7.62
CA ILE A 33 -4.24 -5.55 7.72
C ILE A 33 -3.72 -5.12 6.34
N THR A 34 -3.91 -5.97 5.32
CA THR A 34 -3.32 -5.78 3.99
C THR A 34 -4.17 -4.92 3.05
N VAL A 35 -5.35 -4.49 3.49
CA VAL A 35 -6.24 -3.59 2.72
C VAL A 35 -6.54 -2.30 3.49
N THR A 36 -6.90 -2.38 4.77
CA THR A 36 -7.32 -1.20 5.53
C THR A 36 -6.17 -0.25 5.80
N ILE A 37 -5.02 -0.78 6.19
CA ILE A 37 -3.80 0.02 6.43
C ILE A 37 -3.36 0.73 5.14
N PRO A 38 -3.20 0.04 3.98
CA PRO A 38 -2.79 0.73 2.77
C PRO A 38 -3.79 1.74 2.27
N VAL A 39 -5.10 1.51 2.40
CA VAL A 39 -6.12 2.49 2.02
C VAL A 39 -6.02 3.77 2.87
N MET A 40 -5.91 3.63 4.20
CA MET A 40 -5.77 4.80 5.08
C MET A 40 -4.43 5.53 4.90
N ALA A 41 -3.33 4.78 4.78
CA ALA A 41 -2.01 5.35 4.56
C ALA A 41 -1.91 6.06 3.20
N SER A 42 -2.53 5.49 2.16
CA SER A 42 -2.64 6.10 0.83
C SER A 42 -3.36 7.45 0.87
N TYR A 43 -4.52 7.49 1.55
CA TYR A 43 -5.27 8.73 1.73
C TYR A 43 -4.43 9.78 2.47
N TRP A 44 -3.76 9.40 3.55
CA TRP A 44 -2.90 10.32 4.31
C TRP A 44 -1.72 10.83 3.47
N LEU A 45 -1.05 9.95 2.73
CA LEU A 45 0.07 10.30 1.85
C LEU A 45 -0.34 11.31 0.77
N VAL A 46 -1.47 11.08 0.10
CA VAL A 46 -1.99 11.99 -0.94
C VAL A 46 -2.36 13.34 -0.34
N VAL A 47 -3.06 13.35 0.81
CA VAL A 47 -3.48 14.60 1.46
C VAL A 47 -2.27 15.41 1.97
N ARG A 48 -1.24 14.75 2.51
CA ARG A 48 -0.08 15.41 3.13
C ARG A 48 0.98 15.82 2.10
N PHE A 49 1.22 15.00 1.08
CA PHE A 49 2.36 15.15 0.16
C PHE A 49 1.98 15.35 -1.32
N ASN A 50 0.67 15.42 -1.62
CA ASN A 50 0.12 15.71 -2.94
C ASN A 50 0.76 14.85 -4.06
N GLY A 51 1.54 15.44 -4.97
CA GLY A 51 2.20 14.72 -6.07
C GLY A 51 3.17 13.61 -5.63
N ILE A 52 3.92 13.79 -4.54
CA ILE A 52 4.78 12.73 -3.98
C ILE A 52 3.92 11.62 -3.37
N GLY A 53 2.81 11.99 -2.74
CA GLY A 53 1.85 11.04 -2.19
C GLY A 53 1.31 10.09 -3.25
N MET A 54 1.00 10.59 -4.45
CA MET A 54 0.55 9.76 -5.58
C MET A 54 1.59 8.75 -6.06
N VAL A 55 2.89 9.05 -5.95
CA VAL A 55 3.97 8.10 -6.31
C VAL A 55 4.18 7.04 -5.21
N LEU A 56 4.00 7.42 -3.95
CA LEU A 56 4.17 6.51 -2.81
C LEU A 56 2.98 5.55 -2.62
N VAL A 57 1.79 5.90 -3.09
CA VAL A 57 0.58 5.06 -3.01
C VAL A 57 0.79 3.70 -3.71
N PRO A 58 1.23 3.63 -4.99
CA PRO A 58 1.54 2.35 -5.65
C PRO A 58 2.58 1.52 -4.90
N VAL A 59 3.62 2.16 -4.35
CA VAL A 59 4.67 1.48 -3.57
C VAL A 59 4.08 0.84 -2.31
N LEU A 60 3.20 1.56 -1.62
CA LEU A 60 2.57 1.12 -0.38
C LEU A 60 1.57 -0.03 -0.64
N TRP A 61 0.84 0.03 -1.75
CA TRP A 61 -0.01 -1.07 -2.21
C TRP A 61 0.80 -2.30 -2.61
N ALA A 62 1.90 -2.13 -3.34
CA ALA A 62 2.78 -3.23 -3.72
C ALA A 62 3.33 -3.94 -2.48
N LEU A 63 3.79 -3.19 -1.46
CA LEU A 63 4.23 -3.75 -0.18
C LEU A 63 3.11 -4.53 0.53
N SER A 64 1.88 -4.03 0.49
CA SER A 64 0.74 -4.67 1.15
C SER A 64 0.35 -5.99 0.48
N VAL A 65 0.39 -6.04 -0.86
CA VAL A 65 0.21 -7.29 -1.63
C VAL A 65 1.33 -8.28 -1.32
N PHE A 66 2.56 -7.77 -1.15
CA PHE A 66 3.72 -8.57 -0.81
C PHE A 66 3.59 -9.23 0.58
N VAL A 67 3.19 -8.45 1.57
CA VAL A 67 2.90 -8.93 2.93
C VAL A 67 1.74 -9.91 2.93
N ARG A 68 0.66 -9.65 2.19
CA ARG A 68 -0.45 -10.60 2.03
C ARG A 68 0.04 -11.94 1.51
N SER A 69 0.81 -11.93 0.43
CA SER A 69 1.32 -13.14 -0.24
C SER A 69 2.26 -13.95 0.65
N TYR A 70 3.00 -13.29 1.55
CA TYR A 70 3.78 -13.98 2.58
C TYR A 70 2.90 -14.59 3.68
N LEU A 71 1.94 -13.83 4.19
CA LEU A 71 1.02 -14.28 5.24
C LEU A 71 0.09 -15.41 4.79
N THR A 72 -0.24 -15.48 3.50
CA THR A 72 -1.01 -16.58 2.90
C THR A 72 -0.15 -17.79 2.55
N GLY A 73 1.17 -17.76 2.78
CA GLY A 73 2.09 -18.88 2.52
C GLY A 73 2.45 -19.08 1.05
N THR A 74 2.06 -18.17 0.16
CA THR A 74 2.37 -18.26 -1.28
C THR A 74 3.79 -17.82 -1.65
N LEU A 75 4.49 -17.13 -0.74
CA LEU A 75 5.88 -16.71 -0.90
C LEU A 75 6.76 -17.36 0.18
N THR A 76 7.91 -17.90 -0.23
CA THR A 76 8.94 -18.37 0.70
C THR A 76 9.74 -17.19 1.26
N SER A 77 10.36 -17.38 2.43
CA SER A 77 11.22 -16.38 3.08
C SER A 77 12.42 -15.97 2.22
N GLU A 78 12.94 -16.88 1.38
CA GLU A 78 14.00 -16.58 0.41
C GLU A 78 13.53 -15.67 -0.71
N THR A 79 12.35 -15.95 -1.29
CA THR A 79 11.76 -15.05 -2.30
C THR A 79 11.47 -13.67 -1.71
N LEU A 80 11.08 -13.63 -0.44
CA LEU A 80 10.83 -12.38 0.28
C LEU A 80 12.09 -11.54 0.42
N LYS A 81 13.22 -12.14 0.80
CA LYS A 81 14.53 -11.47 0.84
C LYS A 81 14.92 -10.88 -0.52
N ILE A 82 14.85 -11.69 -1.58
CA ILE A 82 15.30 -11.28 -2.92
C ILE A 82 14.45 -10.12 -3.45
N VAL A 83 13.13 -10.23 -3.34
CA VAL A 83 12.24 -9.19 -3.87
C VAL A 83 12.28 -7.94 -3.00
N SER A 84 12.41 -8.04 -1.68
CA SER A 84 12.55 -6.86 -0.80
C SER A 84 13.79 -6.06 -1.14
N VAL A 85 14.93 -6.71 -1.36
CA VAL A 85 16.19 -6.03 -1.74
C VAL A 85 16.05 -5.35 -3.10
N LYS A 86 15.46 -6.04 -4.09
CA LYS A 86 15.27 -5.49 -5.44
C LYS A 86 14.28 -4.33 -5.47
N SER A 87 13.15 -4.47 -4.80
CA SER A 87 12.11 -3.42 -4.73
C SER A 87 12.57 -2.20 -3.93
N PHE A 88 13.35 -2.38 -2.85
CA PHE A 88 13.96 -1.27 -2.12
C PHE A 88 14.88 -0.44 -3.03
N GLY A 89 15.72 -1.10 -3.85
CA GLY A 89 16.55 -0.42 -4.84
C GLY A 89 15.74 0.40 -5.85
N SER A 90 14.65 -0.15 -6.37
CA SER A 90 13.75 0.54 -7.31
C SER A 90 13.05 1.76 -6.67
N VAL A 91 12.62 1.65 -5.40
CA VAL A 91 12.01 2.77 -4.67
C VAL A 91 13.02 3.88 -4.43
N VAL A 92 14.25 3.55 -4.02
CA VAL A 92 15.34 4.53 -3.83
C VAL A 92 15.66 5.26 -5.14
N LEU A 93 15.75 4.53 -6.26
CA LEU A 93 15.96 5.11 -7.59
C LEU A 93 14.81 6.03 -8.03
N ALA A 94 13.56 5.60 -7.82
CA ALA A 94 12.39 6.42 -8.12
C ALA A 94 12.36 7.70 -7.25
N PHE A 95 12.71 7.60 -5.97
CA PHE A 95 12.77 8.74 -5.06
C PHE A 95 13.89 9.70 -5.45
N ALA A 96 15.06 9.17 -5.83
CA ALA A 96 16.18 9.96 -6.35
C ALA A 96 15.76 10.70 -7.64
N TYR A 97 15.15 10.00 -8.60
CA TYR A 97 14.69 10.60 -9.85
C TYR A 97 13.72 11.76 -9.60
N VAL A 98 12.69 11.56 -8.77
CA VAL A 98 11.71 12.59 -8.42
C VAL A 98 12.37 13.77 -7.69
N THR A 99 13.32 13.50 -6.79
CA THR A 99 14.00 14.56 -6.02
C THR A 99 14.92 15.40 -6.90
N PHE A 100 15.62 14.78 -7.85
CA PHE A 100 16.53 15.46 -8.77
C PHE A 100 15.82 16.21 -9.90
N THR A 101 14.71 15.67 -10.43
CA THR A 101 13.91 16.37 -11.46
C THR A 101 13.17 17.59 -10.93
N ARG A 102 12.83 17.63 -9.64
CA ARG A 102 12.14 18.78 -9.01
C ARG A 102 13.01 20.02 -8.82
N LYS A 103 14.33 19.93 -9.03
CA LYS A 103 15.29 21.04 -8.92
C LYS A 103 15.65 21.69 -10.26
N ARG A 104 15.10 21.21 -11.38
CA ARG A 104 15.13 21.89 -12.68
C ARG A 104 13.78 22.52 -12.96
#